data_AF-B6RSQ2-F1
#
_entry.id   AF-B6RSQ2-F1
#
_cell.length_a   1.000
_cell.length_b   1.000
_cell.length_c   1.000
_cell.angle_alpha   90.00
_cell.angle_beta   90.00
_cell.angle_gamma   90.00
#
_symmetry.space_group_name_H-M   'P 1'
#
loop_
_entity.id
_entity.type
_entity.pdbx_description
1 polymer ?
#
loop_
_entity_poly.entity_id
_entity_poly.type
_entity_poly.pdbx_seq_one_letter_code
_entity_poly.pdbx_strand_id
1 'polypeptide(L)'
;GGREAGGLAHLLPGYRLIKNPQHRLEVEEFWGLPPGTISPIPGLNVWEMIMALESGNVQLLWIAATNPAVSMPDLERTKKALLQSPFTIYQDAYYPTETANYAHLLLPAAQWGEKTGV
;
A
#
# COMPACT_ATOMS: atom_id res chain seq x y z
N GLY A 1 13.86 4.62 -5.91
CA GLY A 1 13.22 4.63 -4.58
C GLY A 1 11.73 4.40 -4.74
N GLY A 2 10.98 4.37 -3.63
CA GLY A 2 9.56 4.00 -3.66
C GLY A 2 8.69 4.92 -4.53
N ARG A 3 9.03 6.20 -4.64
CA ARG A 3 8.27 7.16 -5.48
C ARG A 3 8.53 6.93 -6.97
N GLU A 4 9.78 6.70 -7.35
CA GLU A 4 10.16 6.39 -8.73
C GLU A 4 9.47 5.11 -9.23
N ALA A 5 9.30 4.13 -8.34
CA ALA A 5 8.63 2.87 -8.65
C ALA A 5 7.09 2.99 -8.75
N GLY A 6 6.50 4.15 -8.43
CA GLY A 6 5.04 4.35 -8.46
C GLY A 6 4.34 4.07 -7.12
N GLY A 7 5.06 4.02 -6.00
CA GLY A 7 4.50 3.72 -4.67
C GLY A 7 3.63 4.80 -4.04
N LEU A 8 3.09 5.75 -4.82
CA LEU A 8 2.13 6.76 -4.36
C LEU A 8 0.80 6.56 -5.10
N ALA A 9 -0.31 6.76 -4.40
CA ALA A 9 -1.67 6.47 -4.91
C ALA A 9 -2.10 7.23 -6.19
N HIS A 10 -1.32 8.22 -6.62
CA HIS A 10 -1.55 9.03 -7.81
C HIS A 10 -0.44 8.90 -8.88
N LEU A 11 0.55 8.02 -8.66
CA LEU A 11 1.68 7.82 -9.56
C LEU A 11 1.68 6.42 -10.18
N LEU A 12 2.20 6.37 -11.40
CA LEU A 12 2.71 5.19 -12.09
C LEU A 12 4.26 5.25 -12.10
N PRO A 13 4.95 4.15 -12.43
CA PRO A 13 6.41 4.13 -12.49
C PRO A 13 7.00 5.25 -13.36
N GLY A 14 8.10 5.84 -12.91
CA GLY A 14 8.81 6.92 -13.61
C GLY A 14 8.15 8.29 -13.47
N TYR A 15 7.56 8.61 -12.32
CA TYR A 15 6.87 9.89 -12.05
C TYR A 15 5.70 10.20 -13.00
N ARG A 16 5.13 9.16 -13.60
CA ARG A 16 3.97 9.25 -14.48
C ARG A 16 2.71 9.49 -13.64
N LEU A 17 2.00 10.58 -13.91
CA LEU A 17 0.70 10.85 -13.27
C LEU A 17 -0.41 9.98 -13.84
N ILE A 18 -1.18 9.29 -12.99
CA ILE A 18 -2.33 8.50 -13.44
C ILE A 18 -3.41 9.35 -14.13
N LYS A 19 -3.48 10.67 -13.88
CA LYS A 19 -4.47 11.55 -14.51
C LYS A 19 -4.16 11.81 -15.99
N ASN A 20 -2.90 11.65 -16.40
CA ASN A 20 -2.50 11.83 -17.79
C ASN A 20 -2.84 10.57 -18.59
N PRO A 21 -3.74 10.65 -19.59
CA PRO A 21 -4.11 9.48 -20.41
C PRO A 21 -2.91 8.88 -21.15
N GLN A 22 -1.96 9.69 -21.63
CA GLN A 22 -0.77 9.20 -22.32
C GLN A 22 0.11 8.36 -21.41
N HIS A 23 0.29 8.80 -20.16
CA HIS A 23 1.07 8.06 -19.18
C HIS A 23 0.47 6.69 -18.84
N ARG A 24 -0.87 6.61 -18.75
CA ARG A 24 -1.56 5.32 -18.53
C ARG A 24 -1.39 4.41 -19.73
N LEU A 25 -1.61 4.94 -20.95
CA LEU A 25 -1.46 4.18 -22.19
C LEU A 25 -0.06 3.58 -22.33
N GLU A 26 1.01 4.35 -22.08
CA GLU A 26 2.39 3.84 -22.13
C GLU A 26 2.63 2.65 -21.19
N VAL A 27 2.06 2.70 -19.99
CA VAL A 27 2.22 1.64 -18.98
C VAL A 27 1.33 0.44 -19.31
N GLU A 28 0.11 0.67 -19.78
CA GLU A 28 -0.79 -0.38 -20.28
C GLU A 28 -0.15 -1.15 -21.44
N GLU A 29 0.39 -0.44 -22.43
CA GLU A 29 1.11 -1.06 -23.56
C GLU A 29 2.33 -1.86 -23.08
N PHE A 30 3.15 -1.28 -22.20
CA PHE A 30 4.33 -1.96 -21.66
C PHE A 30 3.98 -3.23 -20.85
N TRP A 31 2.86 -3.21 -20.11
CA TRP A 31 2.38 -4.36 -19.33
C TRP A 31 1.46 -5.31 -20.11
N GLY A 32 1.16 -5.02 -21.38
CA GLY A 32 0.25 -5.83 -22.20
C GLY A 32 -1.21 -5.80 -21.72
N LEU A 33 -1.65 -4.70 -21.11
CA LEU A 33 -3.02 -4.49 -20.67
C LEU A 33 -3.87 -3.86 -21.77
N PRO A 34 -5.18 -4.18 -21.84
CA PRO A 34 -6.11 -3.46 -22.72
C PRO A 34 -6.12 -1.95 -22.40
N PRO A 35 -6.24 -1.06 -23.41
CA PRO A 35 -6.33 0.37 -23.18
C PRO A 35 -7.46 0.76 -22.23
N GLY A 36 -7.18 1.61 -21.24
CA GLY A 36 -8.13 2.06 -20.23
C GLY A 36 -8.32 1.13 -19.03
N THR A 37 -7.50 0.08 -18.89
CA THR A 37 -7.49 -0.81 -17.72
C THR A 37 -7.04 -0.08 -16.45
N ILE A 38 -6.06 0.83 -16.55
CA ILE A 38 -5.58 1.63 -15.43
C ILE A 38 -6.58 2.77 -15.18
N SER A 39 -7.12 2.81 -13.96
CA SER A 39 -8.05 3.85 -13.54
C SER A 39 -7.41 5.26 -13.61
N PRO A 40 -8.12 6.28 -14.12
CA PRO A 40 -7.67 7.67 -14.06
C PRO A 40 -7.84 8.31 -12.67
N ILE A 41 -8.50 7.61 -11.72
CA ILE A 41 -8.86 8.12 -10.40
C ILE A 41 -7.77 7.77 -9.40
N PRO A 42 -7.19 8.75 -8.67
CA PRO A 42 -6.24 8.47 -7.59
C PRO A 42 -6.81 7.51 -6.55
N GLY A 43 -5.97 6.56 -6.14
CA GLY A 43 -6.27 5.73 -4.99
C GLY A 43 -6.26 6.55 -3.70
N LEU A 44 -6.69 5.92 -2.62
CA LEU A 44 -6.62 6.50 -1.28
C LEU A 44 -5.17 6.69 -0.85
N ASN A 45 -4.86 7.81 -0.20
CA ASN A 45 -3.61 7.94 0.55
C ASN A 45 -3.69 7.13 1.87
N VAL A 46 -2.56 6.94 2.56
CA VAL A 46 -2.51 6.08 3.76
C VAL A 46 -3.49 6.50 4.86
N TRP A 47 -3.72 7.80 5.06
CA TRP A 47 -4.66 8.27 6.08
C TRP A 47 -6.11 8.03 5.66
N GLU A 48 -6.41 8.26 4.39
CA GLU A 48 -7.71 7.91 3.81
C GLU A 48 -7.97 6.41 3.88
N MET A 49 -6.96 5.55 3.67
CA MET A 49 -7.09 4.10 3.86
C MET A 49 -7.47 3.77 5.30
N ILE A 50 -6.81 4.35 6.30
CA ILE A 50 -7.14 4.15 7.72
C ILE A 50 -8.60 4.55 8.01
N MET A 51 -9.04 5.72 7.55
CA MET A 51 -10.44 6.15 7.72
C MET A 51 -11.42 5.25 6.95
N ALA A 52 -11.02 4.73 5.78
CA ALA A 52 -11.84 3.85 4.98
C ALA A 52 -12.00 2.44 5.57
N LEU A 53 -11.12 2.01 6.47
CA LEU A 53 -11.34 0.80 7.29
C LEU A 53 -12.50 1.01 8.25
N GLU A 54 -12.57 2.18 8.92
CA GLU A 54 -13.65 2.51 9.85
C GLU A 54 -15.01 2.57 9.16
N SER A 55 -15.04 3.04 7.91
CA SER A 55 -16.27 3.13 7.12
C SER A 55 -16.60 1.84 6.37
N GLY A 56 -15.75 0.81 6.42
CA GLY A 56 -15.89 -0.42 5.64
C GLY A 56 -15.68 -0.25 4.11
N ASN A 57 -15.11 0.86 3.65
CA ASN A 57 -14.83 1.08 2.22
C ASN A 57 -13.54 0.36 1.77
N VAL A 58 -12.64 0.05 2.70
CA VAL A 58 -11.48 -0.84 2.47
C VAL A 58 -11.75 -2.17 3.14
N GLN A 59 -11.81 -3.23 2.34
CA GLN A 59 -12.09 -4.60 2.81
C GLN A 59 -10.83 -5.45 2.99
N LEU A 60 -9.72 -5.06 2.36
CA LEU A 60 -8.43 -5.70 2.49
C LEU A 60 -7.34 -4.64 2.62
N LEU A 61 -6.49 -4.78 3.62
CA LEU A 61 -5.32 -3.93 3.84
C LEU A 61 -4.05 -4.78 3.80
N TRP A 62 -3.11 -4.41 2.93
CA TRP A 62 -1.78 -5.02 2.92
C TRP A 62 -0.74 -3.98 3.31
N ILE A 63 -0.13 -4.21 4.47
CA ILE A 63 0.95 -3.40 5.02
C ILE A 63 2.27 -4.11 4.72
N ALA A 64 3.16 -3.47 3.97
CA ALA A 64 4.46 -4.02 3.62
C ALA A 64 5.59 -3.12 4.14
N ALA A 65 6.51 -3.70 4.91
CA ALA A 65 7.74 -3.08 5.40
C ALA A 65 7.53 -1.74 6.15
N THR A 66 6.46 -1.62 6.94
CA THR A 66 6.18 -0.46 7.78
C THR A 66 5.34 -0.84 8.99
N ASN A 67 5.45 -0.08 10.09
CA ASN A 67 4.79 -0.36 11.37
C ASN A 67 3.81 0.76 11.75
N PRO A 68 2.62 0.85 11.11
CA PRO A 68 1.67 1.95 11.31
C PRO A 68 1.12 2.04 12.74
N ALA A 69 1.13 0.95 13.51
CA ALA A 69 0.78 0.97 14.93
C ALA A 69 1.76 1.78 15.81
N VAL A 70 2.88 2.24 15.24
CA VAL A 70 3.90 3.10 15.87
C VAL A 70 4.15 4.39 15.08
N SER A 71 4.07 4.36 13.75
CA SER A 71 4.50 5.48 12.89
C SER A 71 3.39 6.43 12.44
N MET A 72 2.11 6.08 12.62
CA MET A 72 1.00 6.94 12.21
C MET A 72 0.80 8.12 13.18
N PRO A 73 0.36 9.30 12.70
CA PRO A 73 0.25 10.50 13.52
C PRO A 73 -0.80 10.38 14.64
N ASP A 74 -1.91 9.68 14.39
CA ASP A 74 -2.93 9.36 15.39
C ASP A 74 -2.97 7.85 15.61
N LEU A 75 -2.18 7.40 16.59
CA LEU A 75 -2.02 5.98 16.88
C LEU A 75 -3.28 5.35 17.43
N GLU A 76 -4.04 6.06 18.26
CA GLU A 76 -5.23 5.49 18.89
C GLU A 76 -6.33 5.24 17.86
N ARG A 77 -6.53 6.18 16.93
CA ARG A 77 -7.46 5.95 15.81
C ARG A 77 -6.95 4.87 14.87
N THR A 78 -5.66 4.89 14.53
CA THR A 78 -5.05 3.89 13.64
C THR A 78 -5.26 2.47 14.19
N LYS A 79 -4.97 2.23 15.47
CA LYS A 79 -5.18 0.92 16.11
C LYS A 79 -6.66 0.50 16.08
N LYS A 80 -7.58 1.41 16.39
CA LYS A 80 -9.03 1.15 16.31
C LYS A 80 -9.50 0.80 14.89
N ALA A 81 -8.95 1.46 13.88
CA ALA A 81 -9.27 1.19 12.48
C ALA A 81 -8.68 -0.16 12.03
N LEU A 82 -7.46 -0.50 12.44
CA LEU A 82 -6.84 -1.80 12.15
C LEU A 82 -7.65 -2.96 12.74
N LEU A 83 -8.22 -2.80 13.94
CA LEU A 83 -9.13 -3.78 14.56
C LEU A 83 -10.47 -3.94 13.81
N GLN A 84 -10.86 -2.95 13.02
CA GLN A 84 -12.07 -2.99 12.18
C GLN A 84 -11.79 -3.51 10.76
N SER A 85 -10.52 -3.66 10.39
CA SER A 85 -10.17 -4.17 9.07
C SER A 85 -10.71 -5.59 8.89
N PRO A 86 -11.47 -5.88 7.83
CA PRO A 86 -11.99 -7.23 7.61
C PRO A 86 -10.87 -8.25 7.32
N PHE A 87 -9.78 -7.80 6.71
CA PHE A 87 -8.60 -8.63 6.48
C PHE A 87 -7.33 -7.78 6.33
N THR A 88 -6.34 -8.08 7.17
CA THR A 88 -5.05 -7.37 7.20
C THR A 88 -3.93 -8.36 6.95
N ILE A 89 -3.18 -8.13 5.88
CA ILE A 89 -1.90 -8.78 5.61
C ILE A 89 -0.80 -7.87 6.14
N TYR A 90 0.09 -8.41 6.96
CA TYR A 90 1.29 -7.71 7.39
C TYR A 90 2.53 -8.48 6.93
N GLN A 91 3.31 -7.82 6.08
CA GLN A 91 4.53 -8.36 5.50
C GLN A 91 5.74 -7.57 6.01
N ASP A 92 6.58 -8.21 6.80
CA ASP A 92 7.76 -7.58 7.40
C ASP A 92 8.90 -8.59 7.56
N ALA A 93 10.13 -8.07 7.66
CA ALA A 93 11.32 -8.87 7.93
C ALA A 93 11.53 -9.08 9.44
N TYR A 94 10.86 -8.30 10.28
CA TYR A 94 10.93 -8.40 11.73
C TYR A 94 9.64 -8.96 12.31
N TYR A 95 9.79 -9.83 13.31
CA TYR A 95 8.69 -10.30 14.14
C TYR A 95 9.20 -10.59 15.56
N PRO A 96 8.46 -10.20 16.61
CA PRO A 96 7.20 -9.46 16.59
C PRO A 96 7.40 -7.94 16.38
N THR A 97 6.39 -7.27 15.83
CA THR A 97 6.23 -5.80 15.84
C THR A 97 4.85 -5.42 16.36
N GLU A 98 4.63 -4.15 16.70
CA GLU A 98 3.34 -3.67 17.22
C GLU A 98 2.20 -3.88 16.22
N THR A 99 2.45 -3.66 14.92
CA THR A 99 1.44 -3.87 13.86
C THR A 99 1.08 -5.34 13.70
N ALA A 100 1.98 -6.28 14.01
CA ALA A 100 1.70 -7.71 13.91
C ALA A 100 0.51 -8.15 14.78
N ASN A 101 0.23 -7.44 15.89
CA ASN A 101 -0.91 -7.73 16.77
C ASN A 101 -2.28 -7.45 16.13
N TYR A 102 -2.31 -6.77 14.98
CA TYR A 102 -3.54 -6.40 14.25
C TYR A 102 -3.66 -7.13 12.91
N ALA A 103 -2.73 -8.04 12.61
CA ALA A 103 -2.70 -8.76 11.34
C ALA A 103 -3.54 -10.03 11.42
N HIS A 104 -4.24 -10.35 10.33
CA HIS A 104 -4.92 -11.62 10.12
C HIS A 104 -3.98 -12.65 9.48
N LEU A 105 -3.02 -12.18 8.67
CA LEU A 105 -1.98 -12.98 8.03
C LEU A 105 -0.63 -12.30 8.15
N LEU A 106 0.38 -13.04 8.60
CA LEU A 106 1.77 -12.62 8.64
C LEU A 106 2.54 -13.26 7.48
N LEU A 107 3.25 -12.45 6.69
CA LEU A 107 4.12 -12.92 5.61
C LEU A 107 5.57 -12.52 5.91
N PRO A 108 6.49 -13.49 6.11
CA PRO A 108 7.89 -13.16 6.32
C PRO A 108 8.51 -12.58 5.04
N ALA A 109 9.26 -11.49 5.17
CA ALA A 109 10.03 -10.89 4.08
C ALA A 109 11.54 -11.00 4.34
N ALA A 110 12.32 -11.10 3.25
CA ALA A 110 13.77 -11.07 3.34
C ALA A 110 14.27 -9.70 3.84
N GLN A 111 15.19 -9.71 4.80
CA GLN A 111 15.86 -8.50 5.27
C GLN A 111 16.81 -7.93 4.19
N TRP A 112 17.26 -6.68 4.34
CA TRP A 112 18.17 -6.02 3.40
C TRP A 112 19.39 -6.88 3.02
N GLY A 113 20.07 -7.50 4.00
CA GLY A 113 21.25 -8.34 3.74
C GLY A 113 20.98 -9.68 3.05
N GLU A 114 19.71 -10.07 2.92
CA GLU A 114 19.28 -11.34 2.35
C GLU A 114 18.79 -11.19 0.90
N LYS A 115 18.78 -9.95 0.37
CA LYS A 115 18.29 -9.64 -0.97
C LYS A 115 19.23 -8.73 -1.75
N THR A 116 19.03 -8.70 -3.06
CA THR A 116 19.75 -7.83 -4.00
C THR A 116 18.77 -6.90 -4.72
N GLY A 117 19.21 -5.73 -5.18
CA GLY A 117 18.38 -4.81 -5.95
C GLY A 117 18.78 -3.35 -5.75
N VAL A 118 17.91 -2.45 -6.23
CA VAL A 118 18.00 -0.99 -6.08
C VAL A 118 16.67 -0.39 -5.64
#